data_AF-A0A7J6RJ47-F1
#
_entry.id   AF-A0A7J6RJ47-F1
#
_cell.length_a   1.000
_cell.length_b   1.000
_cell.length_c   1.000
_cell.angle_alpha   90.00
_cell.angle_beta   90.00
_cell.angle_gamma   90.00
#
_symmetry.space_group_name_H-M   'P 1'
#
loop_
_entity.id
_entity.type
_entity.pdbx_description
1 polymer ?
#
loop_
_entity_poly.entity_id
_entity_poly.type
_entity_poly.pdbx_seq_one_letter_code
_entity_poly.pdbx_strand_id
1 'polypeptide(L)'
;IAGELLPCVMHVAARALAGQSLSIFGDHQDVMAARQTGFAMINSDTVQESHDMALIAHLATLRARVPFVNFFDGFRLSHCIEKIDTMPYNEMRKLIDMKALNDHRSRALNPNRPFVRGTNQNPDVYFQQFEASNAFYDRVPQIVKEEMNKVGGVTGRHYDLFQWTGPQDADSAVVILGSGA
;
A
#
# COMPACT_ATOMS: atom_id res chain seq x y z
N ILE A 1 7.52 -2.98 -12.19
CA ILE A 1 6.18 -3.04 -11.53
C ILE A 1 5.54 -1.65 -11.49
N ALA A 2 6.04 -0.72 -10.66
CA ALA A 2 5.46 0.63 -10.53
C ALA A 2 5.43 1.42 -11.85
N GLY A 3 6.55 1.45 -12.59
CA GLY A 3 6.63 2.15 -13.88
C GLY A 3 5.68 1.64 -14.98
N GLU A 4 5.12 0.43 -14.82
CA GLU A 4 4.13 -0.11 -15.77
C GLU A 4 2.70 -0.10 -15.19
N LEU A 5 2.50 0.52 -14.03
CA LEU A 5 1.21 0.69 -13.35
C LEU A 5 0.48 -0.65 -13.21
N LEU A 6 1.19 -1.61 -12.61
CA LEU A 6 0.68 -2.94 -12.28
C LEU A 6 0.15 -2.97 -10.84
N PRO A 7 -1.12 -3.35 -10.63
CA PRO A 7 -1.64 -3.55 -9.28
C PRO A 7 -0.91 -4.72 -8.61
N CYS A 8 -0.37 -4.49 -7.42
CA CYS A 8 0.44 -5.43 -6.67
C CYS A 8 0.51 -4.99 -5.22
N VAL A 9 0.53 -5.94 -4.27
CA VAL A 9 0.80 -5.66 -2.86
C VAL A 9 1.96 -6.52 -2.39
N MET A 10 2.98 -5.88 -1.82
CA MET A 10 4.07 -6.53 -1.11
C MET A 10 3.82 -6.39 0.39
N HIS A 11 3.59 -7.50 1.08
CA HIS A 11 3.47 -7.50 2.54
C HIS A 11 4.87 -7.66 3.15
N VAL A 12 5.30 -6.68 3.94
CA VAL A 12 6.68 -6.62 4.47
C VAL A 12 6.63 -6.55 6.00
N ALA A 13 7.20 -7.56 6.64
CA ALA A 13 7.58 -7.46 8.05
C ALA A 13 8.90 -6.67 8.11
N ALA A 14 8.81 -5.36 8.36
CA ALA A 14 9.91 -4.41 8.24
C ALA A 14 11.06 -4.77 9.18
N ARG A 15 12.30 -4.69 8.69
CA ARG A 15 13.49 -5.22 9.33
C ARG A 15 14.73 -4.36 9.07
N ALA A 16 15.60 -4.33 10.08
CA ALA A 16 16.95 -3.77 9.99
C ALA A 16 17.77 -4.34 8.81
N LEU A 17 18.42 -3.44 8.07
CA LEU A 17 19.42 -3.77 7.07
C LEU A 17 20.77 -4.04 7.75
N ALA A 18 21.56 -4.96 7.17
CA ALA A 18 22.88 -5.27 7.69
C ALA A 18 23.84 -4.09 7.46
N GLY A 19 24.23 -3.40 8.53
CA GLY A 19 25.30 -2.41 8.56
C GLY A 19 26.62 -3.04 9.02
N GLN A 20 27.14 -2.61 10.17
CA GLN A 20 28.29 -3.24 10.83
C GLN A 20 28.02 -4.68 11.30
N SER A 21 26.75 -5.04 11.48
CA SER A 21 26.29 -6.36 11.91
C SER A 21 24.92 -6.66 11.32
N LEU A 22 24.60 -7.96 11.22
CA LEU A 22 23.27 -8.43 10.88
C LEU A 22 22.30 -8.21 12.05
N SER A 23 21.11 -7.70 11.78
CA SER A 23 19.98 -7.74 12.70
C SER A 23 18.79 -8.42 12.03
N ILE A 24 18.09 -9.29 12.76
CA ILE A 24 16.82 -9.91 12.31
C ILE A 24 15.59 -9.12 12.76
N PHE A 25 15.78 -8.13 13.65
CA PHE A 25 14.70 -7.44 14.33
C PHE A 25 14.17 -6.23 13.54
N GLY A 26 12.97 -5.79 13.93
CA GLY A 26 12.21 -4.78 13.22
C GLY A 26 12.74 -3.35 13.40
N ASP A 27 12.89 -2.68 12.28
CA ASP A 27 12.92 -1.22 12.11
C ASP A 27 12.45 -0.91 10.68
N HIS A 28 12.52 0.35 10.22
CA HIS A 28 12.04 0.72 8.87
C HIS A 28 13.15 0.87 7.83
N GLN A 29 14.37 0.40 8.08
CA GLN A 29 15.51 0.62 7.17
C GLN A 29 15.27 0.05 5.77
N ASP A 30 14.74 -1.17 5.69
CA ASP A 30 14.45 -1.87 4.43
C ASP A 30 13.34 -1.17 3.61
N VAL A 31 12.24 -0.84 4.26
CA VAL A 31 11.08 -0.17 3.67
C VAL A 31 11.46 1.24 3.19
N MET A 32 12.22 2.00 4.00
CA MET A 32 12.67 3.35 3.62
C MET A 32 13.69 3.36 2.48
N ALA A 33 14.44 2.27 2.28
CA ALA A 33 15.32 2.09 1.13
C ALA A 33 14.53 1.94 -0.20
N ALA A 34 13.26 1.55 -0.13
CA ALA A 34 12.39 1.36 -1.28
C ALA A 34 11.44 2.55 -1.58
N ARG A 35 11.47 3.63 -0.78
CA ARG A 35 10.48 4.74 -0.89
C ARG A 35 10.43 5.43 -2.26
N GLN A 36 11.57 5.49 -2.96
CA GLN A 36 11.70 6.14 -4.28
C GLN A 36 11.32 5.22 -5.45
N THR A 37 10.87 3.99 -5.20
CA THR A 37 10.55 3.02 -6.26
C THR A 37 9.22 3.27 -6.98
N GLY A 38 8.42 4.23 -6.49
CA GLY A 38 7.06 4.49 -6.99
C GLY A 38 6.00 3.56 -6.40
N PHE A 39 6.31 2.81 -5.35
CA PHE A 39 5.28 2.09 -4.60
C PHE A 39 4.60 3.05 -3.62
N ALA A 40 3.27 2.97 -3.53
CA ALA A 40 2.56 3.53 -2.40
C ALA A 40 2.91 2.74 -1.15
N MET A 41 2.99 3.41 0.00
CA MET A 41 3.42 2.78 1.25
C MET A 41 2.33 2.98 2.29
N ILE A 42 1.82 1.88 2.84
CA ILE A 42 0.81 1.87 3.88
C ILE A 42 1.33 1.06 5.07
N ASN A 43 1.17 1.61 6.25
CA ASN A 43 1.69 1.05 7.49
C ASN A 43 0.54 0.60 8.39
N SER A 44 0.83 -0.34 9.27
CA SER A 44 -0.08 -0.76 10.36
C SER A 44 0.64 -0.65 11.69
N ASP A 45 -0.06 -0.13 12.70
CA ASP A 45 0.48 0.04 14.05
C ASP A 45 0.13 -1.10 15.02
N THR A 46 -0.89 -1.90 14.70
CA THR A 46 -1.39 -3.03 15.50
C THR A 46 -1.61 -4.29 14.66
N VAL A 47 -1.84 -5.42 15.33
CA VAL A 47 -2.18 -6.70 14.65
C VAL A 47 -3.54 -6.59 13.94
N GLN A 48 -4.50 -5.90 14.54
CA GLN A 48 -5.81 -5.64 13.91
C GLN A 48 -5.65 -4.79 12.64
N GLU A 49 -4.88 -3.71 12.71
CA GLU A 49 -4.62 -2.87 11.54
C GLU A 49 -3.86 -3.61 10.44
N SER A 50 -2.97 -4.55 10.81
CA SER A 50 -2.25 -5.37 9.83
C SER A 50 -3.20 -6.16 8.92
N HIS A 51 -4.33 -6.62 9.45
CA HIS A 51 -5.40 -7.24 8.66
C HIS A 51 -6.14 -6.22 7.79
N ASP A 52 -6.56 -5.10 8.37
CA ASP A 52 -7.42 -4.13 7.69
C ASP A 52 -6.67 -3.35 6.60
N MET A 53 -5.44 -2.90 6.87
CA MET A 53 -4.57 -2.23 5.91
C MET A 53 -4.16 -3.16 4.75
N ALA A 54 -3.99 -4.45 5.02
CA ALA A 54 -3.74 -5.42 3.95
C ALA A 54 -4.92 -5.46 2.96
N LEU A 55 -6.16 -5.53 3.47
CA LEU A 55 -7.36 -5.48 2.63
C LEU A 55 -7.46 -4.16 1.86
N ILE A 56 -7.24 -3.03 2.53
CA ILE A 56 -7.26 -1.69 1.92
C ILE A 56 -6.22 -1.59 0.80
N ALA A 57 -4.98 -2.06 1.01
CA ALA A 57 -3.94 -2.08 -0.01
C ALA A 57 -4.35 -2.87 -1.25
N HIS A 58 -4.94 -4.06 -1.08
CA HIS A 58 -5.39 -4.90 -2.19
C HIS A 58 -6.55 -4.26 -2.99
N LEU A 59 -7.49 -3.62 -2.30
CA LEU A 59 -8.60 -2.91 -2.96
C LEU A 59 -8.11 -1.64 -3.67
N ALA A 60 -7.25 -0.87 -3.00
CA ALA A 60 -6.74 0.40 -3.51
C ALA A 60 -5.82 0.19 -4.71
N THR A 61 -4.90 -0.79 -4.67
CA THR A 61 -3.95 -1.04 -5.77
C THR A 61 -4.69 -1.39 -7.07
N LEU A 62 -5.78 -2.16 -6.99
CA LEU A 62 -6.59 -2.52 -8.16
C LEU A 62 -7.17 -1.28 -8.85
N ARG A 63 -7.73 -0.34 -8.08
CA ARG A 63 -8.34 0.90 -8.59
C ARG A 63 -7.30 1.93 -9.03
N ALA A 64 -6.26 2.14 -8.22
CA ALA A 64 -5.24 3.15 -8.47
C ALA A 64 -4.23 2.74 -9.55
N ARG A 65 -4.04 1.44 -9.76
CA ARG A 65 -2.97 0.84 -10.59
C ARG A 65 -1.55 1.12 -10.11
N VAL A 66 -1.39 1.74 -8.94
CA VAL A 66 -0.11 1.93 -8.26
C VAL A 66 0.11 0.75 -7.32
N PRO A 67 1.29 0.10 -7.32
CA PRO A 67 1.58 -1.00 -6.41
C PRO A 67 1.81 -0.49 -4.98
N PHE A 68 1.51 -1.33 -3.99
CA PHE A 68 1.59 -1.00 -2.57
C PHE A 68 2.64 -1.84 -1.84
N VAL A 69 3.39 -1.22 -0.95
CA VAL A 69 4.08 -1.87 0.16
C VAL A 69 3.19 -1.72 1.38
N ASN A 70 2.62 -2.83 1.83
CA ASN A 70 1.91 -2.91 3.10
C ASN A 70 2.85 -3.45 4.16
N PHE A 71 3.31 -2.61 5.07
CA PHE A 71 4.35 -2.98 6.03
C PHE A 71 3.94 -2.77 7.48
N PHE A 72 4.51 -3.61 8.35
CA PHE A 72 4.32 -3.60 9.79
C PHE A 72 5.61 -4.04 10.46
N ASP A 73 5.79 -3.70 11.73
CA ASP A 73 7.08 -3.85 12.40
C ASP A 73 7.44 -5.33 12.63
N GLY A 74 8.63 -5.72 12.14
CA GLY A 74 9.19 -7.06 12.30
C GLY A 74 9.39 -7.41 13.77
N PHE A 75 9.08 -8.66 14.13
CA PHE A 75 8.88 -9.16 15.49
C PHE A 75 7.80 -8.46 16.30
N ARG A 76 7.85 -7.13 16.44
CA ARG A 76 6.97 -6.37 17.33
C ARG A 76 5.49 -6.53 17.00
N LEU A 77 5.13 -6.53 15.71
CA LEU A 77 3.77 -6.82 15.26
C LEU A 77 3.66 -8.17 14.56
N SER A 78 4.61 -8.49 13.68
CA SER A 78 4.55 -9.73 12.88
C SER A 78 4.47 -11.03 13.70
N HIS A 79 4.94 -11.02 14.95
CA HIS A 79 4.92 -12.16 15.87
C HIS A 79 4.12 -11.89 17.15
N CYS A 80 3.36 -10.79 17.20
CA CYS A 80 2.44 -10.52 18.29
C CYS A 80 1.18 -11.37 18.13
N ILE A 81 0.74 -12.01 19.22
CA ILE A 81 -0.51 -12.76 19.24
C ILE A 81 -1.56 -11.91 19.93
N GLU A 82 -2.56 -11.49 19.16
CA GLU A 82 -3.70 -10.72 19.65
C GLU A 82 -5.00 -11.35 19.15
N LYS A 83 -6.07 -11.19 19.94
CA LYS A 83 -7.41 -11.56 19.48
C LYS A 83 -7.94 -10.42 18.61
N ILE A 84 -8.03 -10.68 17.31
CA ILE A 84 -8.50 -9.72 16.30
C ILE A 84 -9.83 -10.16 15.69
N ASP A 85 -10.51 -9.21 15.06
CA ASP A 85 -11.71 -9.42 14.25
C ASP A 85 -11.33 -9.46 12.76
N THR A 86 -11.45 -10.66 12.16
CA THR A 86 -11.10 -10.90 10.77
C THR A 86 -12.34 -10.88 9.88
N MET A 87 -12.18 -10.37 8.66
CA MET A 87 -13.26 -10.35 7.70
C MET A 87 -13.28 -11.67 6.90
N PRO A 88 -14.42 -12.34 6.77
CA PRO A 88 -14.48 -13.56 5.97
C PRO A 88 -14.40 -13.21 4.47
N TYR A 89 -13.81 -14.12 3.68
CA TYR A 89 -13.48 -13.86 2.26
C TYR A 89 -14.68 -13.56 1.37
N ASN A 90 -15.85 -14.09 1.71
CA ASN A 90 -17.10 -13.79 1.01
C ASN A 90 -17.50 -12.31 1.15
N GLU A 91 -17.24 -11.67 2.29
CA GLU A 91 -17.46 -10.23 2.49
C GLU A 91 -16.38 -9.42 1.77
N MET A 92 -15.10 -9.79 1.89
CA MET A 92 -14.01 -9.15 1.16
C MET A 92 -14.27 -9.11 -0.36
N ARG A 93 -14.79 -10.22 -0.92
CA ARG A 93 -15.12 -10.32 -2.34
C ARG A 93 -16.15 -9.30 -2.80
N LYS A 94 -17.09 -8.89 -1.94
CA LYS A 94 -18.12 -7.89 -2.28
C LYS A 94 -17.53 -6.48 -2.42
N LEU A 95 -16.36 -6.23 -1.81
CA LEU A 95 -15.69 -4.93 -1.87
C LEU A 95 -14.86 -4.73 -3.15
N ILE A 96 -14.58 -5.80 -3.89
CA ILE A 96 -13.74 -5.75 -5.08
C ILE A 96 -14.41 -4.93 -6.18
N ASP A 97 -13.69 -3.93 -6.70
CA ASP A 97 -14.09 -3.23 -7.92
C ASP A 97 -13.93 -4.14 -9.14
N MET A 98 -15.03 -4.76 -9.54
CA MET A 98 -15.07 -5.69 -10.67
C MET A 98 -14.71 -5.02 -12.00
N LYS A 99 -14.97 -3.71 -12.14
CA LYS A 99 -14.56 -2.97 -13.35
C LYS A 99 -13.04 -2.84 -13.37
N ALA A 100 -12.42 -2.39 -12.28
CA ALA A 100 -10.97 -2.26 -12.19
C ALA A 100 -10.25 -3.62 -12.41
N LEU A 101 -10.82 -4.71 -11.86
CA LEU A 101 -10.32 -6.07 -12.08
C LEU A 101 -10.40 -6.50 -13.56
N ASN A 102 -11.53 -6.28 -14.21
CA ASN A 102 -11.70 -6.60 -15.63
C ASN A 102 -10.79 -5.73 -16.52
N ASP A 103 -10.63 -4.46 -16.18
CA ASP A 103 -9.71 -3.54 -16.84
C ASP A 103 -8.25 -4.01 -16.68
N HIS A 104 -7.85 -4.54 -15.51
CA HIS A 104 -6.53 -5.15 -15.34
C HIS A 104 -6.34 -6.37 -16.24
N ARG A 105 -7.31 -7.28 -16.27
CA ARG A 105 -7.29 -8.46 -17.16
C ARG A 105 -7.21 -8.08 -18.63
N SER A 106 -7.88 -7.00 -19.03
CA SER A 106 -7.84 -6.54 -20.41
C SER A 106 -6.46 -5.99 -20.83
N ARG A 107 -5.60 -5.60 -19.88
CA ARG A 107 -4.22 -5.18 -20.15
C ARG A 107 -3.19 -6.31 -20.06
N ALA A 108 -3.62 -7.56 -19.86
CA ALA A 108 -2.71 -8.70 -19.84
C ALA A 108 -2.10 -8.95 -21.23
N LEU A 109 -0.86 -9.42 -21.26
CA LEU A 109 -0.24 -9.91 -22.49
C LEU A 109 -1.03 -11.12 -22.99
N ASN A 110 -1.53 -11.03 -24.22
CA ASN A 110 -2.31 -12.08 -24.84
C ASN A 110 -1.97 -12.13 -26.34
N PRO A 111 -1.59 -13.28 -26.92
CA PRO A 111 -1.29 -13.41 -28.34
C PRO A 111 -2.44 -12.98 -29.27
N ASN A 112 -3.70 -13.11 -28.81
CA ASN A 112 -4.89 -12.69 -29.56
C ASN A 112 -5.12 -11.17 -29.53
N ARG A 113 -4.43 -10.43 -28.65
CA ARG A 113 -4.41 -8.96 -28.61
C ARG A 113 -3.02 -8.49 -28.16
N PRO A 114 -2.01 -8.56 -29.04
CA PRO A 114 -0.64 -8.29 -28.67
C PRO A 114 -0.39 -6.78 -28.53
N PHE A 115 0.54 -6.44 -27.65
CA PHE A 115 1.13 -5.10 -27.54
C PHE A 115 2.56 -5.22 -26.99
N VAL A 116 3.35 -4.15 -27.11
CA VAL A 116 4.73 -4.09 -26.60
C VAL A 116 4.77 -3.22 -25.33
N ARG A 117 5.56 -3.62 -24.36
CA ARG A 117 5.87 -2.88 -23.12
C ARG A 117 7.35 -3.05 -22.78
N GLY A 118 7.91 -2.15 -21.97
CA GLY A 118 9.33 -2.18 -21.61
C GLY A 118 10.26 -1.84 -22.77
N THR A 119 9.88 -0.86 -23.60
CA THR A 119 10.73 -0.39 -24.72
C THR A 119 11.95 0.37 -24.22
N ASN A 120 12.99 0.44 -25.05
CA ASN A 120 14.10 1.36 -24.84
C ASN A 120 13.74 2.73 -25.43
N GLN A 121 14.03 3.82 -24.71
CA GLN A 121 13.59 5.16 -25.05
C GLN A 121 14.75 6.15 -24.96
N ASN A 122 14.83 7.02 -25.96
CA ASN A 122 15.83 8.07 -26.01
C ASN A 122 15.37 9.29 -25.16
N PRO A 123 16.28 10.24 -24.90
CA PRO A 123 15.98 11.43 -24.09
C PRO A 123 14.88 12.34 -24.66
N ASP A 124 14.56 12.20 -25.94
CA ASP A 124 13.53 12.98 -26.64
C ASP A 124 12.11 12.71 -26.15
N VAL A 125 11.84 11.51 -25.62
CA VAL A 125 10.50 11.10 -25.14
C VAL A 125 10.48 10.58 -23.70
N TYR A 126 11.62 10.15 -23.15
CA TYR A 126 11.66 9.47 -21.85
C TYR A 126 11.03 10.29 -20.73
N PHE A 127 11.37 11.58 -20.64
CA PHE A 127 10.91 12.43 -19.55
C PHE A 127 9.37 12.62 -19.59
N GLN A 128 8.82 12.86 -20.78
CA GLN A 128 7.39 13.02 -20.97
C GLN A 128 6.62 11.74 -20.61
N GLN A 129 7.19 10.57 -20.92
CA GLN A 129 6.58 9.29 -20.59
C GLN A 129 6.68 8.95 -19.10
N PHE A 130 7.74 9.38 -18.43
CA PHE A 130 7.86 9.25 -16.98
C PHE A 130 6.77 10.06 -16.26
N GLU A 131 6.62 11.34 -16.63
CA GLU A 131 5.62 12.26 -16.05
C GLU A 131 4.17 11.92 -16.44
N ALA A 132 3.96 11.14 -17.51
CA ALA A 132 2.62 10.67 -17.89
C ALA A 132 1.96 9.82 -16.80
N SER A 133 2.74 9.28 -15.86
CA SER A 133 2.22 8.49 -14.74
C SER A 133 1.67 9.33 -13.58
N ASN A 134 1.94 10.64 -13.52
CA ASN A 134 1.58 11.51 -12.39
C ASN A 134 0.10 11.47 -12.02
N ALA A 135 -0.79 11.51 -13.03
CA ALA A 135 -2.23 11.46 -12.82
C ALA A 135 -2.72 10.17 -12.12
N PHE A 136 -1.94 9.09 -12.11
CA PHE A 136 -2.24 7.90 -11.31
C PHE A 136 -1.88 8.13 -9.84
N TYR A 137 -0.71 8.69 -9.56
CA TYR A 137 -0.25 8.98 -8.20
C TYR A 137 -1.09 10.04 -7.50
N ASP A 138 -1.48 11.12 -8.22
CA ASP A 138 -2.32 12.20 -7.66
C ASP A 138 -3.66 11.69 -7.11
N ARG A 139 -4.18 10.58 -7.66
CA ARG A 139 -5.45 9.98 -7.24
C ARG A 139 -5.29 8.95 -6.12
N VAL A 140 -4.07 8.48 -5.83
CA VAL A 140 -3.83 7.45 -4.81
C VAL A 140 -4.39 7.85 -3.44
N PRO A 141 -4.12 9.05 -2.88
CA PRO A 141 -4.60 9.42 -1.55
C PRO A 141 -6.13 9.36 -1.44
N GLN A 142 -6.84 9.87 -2.45
CA GLN A 142 -8.29 9.84 -2.50
C GLN A 142 -8.81 8.40 -2.57
N ILE A 143 -8.23 7.57 -3.45
CA ILE A 143 -8.65 6.16 -3.59
C ILE A 143 -8.44 5.40 -2.29
N VAL A 144 -7.31 5.58 -1.62
CA VAL A 144 -7.02 4.92 -0.33
C VAL A 144 -8.04 5.36 0.72
N LYS A 145 -8.36 6.65 0.82
CA LYS A 145 -9.39 7.16 1.73
C LYS A 145 -10.77 6.58 1.44
N GLU A 146 -11.15 6.44 0.17
CA GLU A 146 -12.39 5.79 -0.22
C GLU A 146 -12.44 4.31 0.17
N GLU A 147 -11.33 3.56 -0.01
CA GLU A 147 -11.24 2.16 0.41
C GLU A 147 -11.24 2.01 1.94
N MET A 148 -10.56 2.90 2.68
CA MET A 148 -10.64 2.98 4.14
C MET A 148 -12.08 3.17 4.60
N ASN A 149 -12.83 4.09 3.98
CA ASN A 149 -14.23 4.33 4.29
C ASN A 149 -15.12 3.11 3.99
N LYS A 150 -14.90 2.41 2.88
CA LYS A 150 -15.65 1.18 2.54
C LYS A 150 -15.40 0.07 3.56
N VAL A 151 -14.14 -0.17 3.92
CA VAL A 151 -13.78 -1.17 4.93
C VAL A 151 -14.36 -0.78 6.29
N GLY A 152 -14.31 0.50 6.65
CA GLY A 152 -14.92 1.01 7.88
C GLY A 152 -16.44 0.87 7.92
N GLY A 153 -17.12 1.01 6.78
CA GLY A 153 -18.57 0.79 6.68
C GLY A 153 -18.99 -0.66 6.97
N VAL A 154 -18.11 -1.64 6.78
CA VAL A 154 -18.38 -3.06 7.07
C VAL A 154 -17.90 -3.45 8.47
N THR A 155 -16.74 -2.96 8.87
CA THR A 155 -16.05 -3.37 10.11
C THR A 155 -16.39 -2.50 11.31
N GLY A 156 -16.90 -1.28 11.10
CA GLY A 156 -17.03 -0.25 12.13
C GLY A 156 -15.71 0.41 12.54
N ARG A 157 -14.58 0.01 11.95
CA ARG A 157 -13.24 0.55 12.26
C ARG A 157 -12.86 1.60 11.21
N HIS A 158 -12.66 2.84 11.66
CA HIS A 158 -12.45 3.97 10.76
C HIS A 158 -10.99 4.40 10.74
N TYR A 159 -10.48 4.57 9.52
CA TYR A 159 -9.10 4.97 9.25
C TYR A 159 -9.08 6.24 8.40
N ASP A 160 -8.00 7.00 8.52
CA ASP A 160 -7.70 8.11 7.62
C ASP A 160 -6.21 8.02 7.22
N LEU A 161 -5.80 8.80 6.22
CA LEU A 161 -4.41 8.81 5.74
C LEU A 161 -3.40 9.22 6.82
N PHE A 162 -3.84 10.10 7.72
CA PHE A 162 -3.16 10.51 8.93
C PHE A 162 -4.19 10.63 10.04
N GLN A 163 -3.88 10.09 11.21
CA GLN A 163 -4.77 10.13 12.36
C GLN A 163 -4.17 11.01 13.46
N TRP A 164 -5.06 11.67 14.20
CA TRP A 164 -4.71 12.47 15.37
C TRP A 164 -5.32 11.84 16.61
N THR A 165 -4.47 11.61 17.61
CA THR A 165 -4.88 11.19 18.95
C THR A 165 -4.28 12.17 19.94
N GLY A 166 -5.12 12.93 20.63
CA GLY A 166 -4.69 13.91 21.62
C GLY A 166 -5.65 15.09 21.76
N PRO A 167 -5.36 16.02 22.69
CA PRO A 167 -6.15 17.23 22.88
C PRO A 167 -6.17 18.12 21.62
N GLN A 168 -7.29 18.77 21.33
CA GLN A 168 -7.37 19.68 20.16
C GLN A 168 -6.51 20.96 20.33
N ASP A 169 -6.20 21.30 21.58
CA ASP A 169 -5.44 22.47 22.03
C ASP A 169 -4.00 22.11 22.41
N ALA A 170 -3.46 21.01 21.89
CA ALA A 170 -2.10 20.59 22.18
C ALA A 170 -1.06 21.62 21.68
N ASP A 171 -0.21 22.12 22.59
CA ASP A 171 0.91 23.02 22.27
C ASP A 171 2.10 22.32 21.60
N SER A 172 2.10 20.98 21.58
CA SER A 172 3.17 20.16 21.00
C SER A 172 2.61 18.83 20.50
N ALA A 173 3.15 18.36 19.38
CA ALA A 173 2.73 17.13 18.72
C ALA A 173 3.94 16.27 18.34
N VAL A 174 3.74 14.95 18.33
CA VAL A 174 4.70 13.98 17.81
C VAL A 174 4.11 13.34 16.56
N VAL A 175 4.90 13.27 15.49
CA VAL A 175 4.56 12.51 14.28
C VAL A 175 5.35 11.22 14.32
N ILE A 176 4.65 10.09 14.33
CA ILE A 176 5.23 8.76 14.46
C ILE A 176 4.50 7.79 13.52
N LEU A 177 5.17 6.69 13.19
CA LEU A 177 4.74 5.67 12.25
C LEU A 177 5.14 4.29 12.80
N GLY A 178 4.34 3.27 12.55
CA GLY A 178 4.56 1.91 13.05
C GLY A 178 4.05 1.72 14.47
N SER A 179 4.46 0.62 15.09
CA SER A 179 3.98 0.18 16.41
C SER A 179 4.44 1.04 17.60
N GLY A 180 5.20 2.11 17.33
CA GLY A 180 5.54 3.12 18.33
C GLY A 180 4.48 4.21 18.50
N ALA A 181 3.48 4.26 17.60
CA ALA A 181 2.37 5.20 17.65
C ALA A 181 1.40 4.94 18.81
#